data_AF-A0A662DPP8-F1
#
_entry.id   AF-A0A662DPP8-F1
#
_cell.length_a   1.000
_cell.length_b   1.000
_cell.length_c   1.000
_cell.angle_alpha   90.00
_cell.angle_beta   90.00
_cell.angle_gamma   90.00
#
_symmetry.space_group_name_H-M   'P 1'
#
loop_
_entity.id
_entity.type
_entity.pdbx_description
1 polymer ?
#
loop_
_entity_poly.entity_id
_entity_poly.type
_entity_poly.pdbx_seq_one_letter_code
_entity_poly.pdbx_strand_id
1 'polypeptide(L)'
;RDFEDILELFERHGVRYLIVGGMAFIYHAKPRYTKDIDLWIDADPDNVRLVNQALTDFGSPELMSPDTPDEILQLGVAPNRIDLLRDVVSLEFSEAWLRRIQAPYGRVPANWIDLEGLLEIKSAIDHPRHQEDARVLRAVRESRGVAGGKE
;
A
#
# COMPACT_ATOMS: atom_id res chain seq x y z
N ARG A 1 3.54 14.23 -12.97
CA ARG A 1 3.01 13.88 -11.65
C ARG A 1 3.63 12.57 -11.24
N ASP A 2 4.09 12.45 -10.00
CA ASP A 2 4.77 11.26 -9.48
C ASP A 2 4.06 10.71 -8.23
N PHE A 3 4.72 9.78 -7.52
CA PHE A 3 4.18 9.19 -6.30
C PHE A 3 4.12 10.19 -5.14
N GLU A 4 5.03 11.16 -5.04
CA GLU A 4 4.94 12.20 -3.99
C GLU A 4 3.66 13.03 -4.20
N ASP A 5 3.34 13.40 -5.45
CA ASP A 5 2.17 14.22 -5.78
C ASP A 5 0.83 13.57 -5.35
N ILE A 6 0.64 12.27 -5.62
CA ILE A 6 -0.63 11.59 -5.24
C ILE A 6 -0.74 11.41 -3.72
N LEU A 7 0.38 11.10 -3.05
CA LEU A 7 0.41 10.92 -1.60
C LEU A 7 0.16 12.24 -0.87
N GLU A 8 0.68 13.36 -1.40
CA GLU A 8 0.42 14.69 -0.85
C GLU A 8 -1.06 15.06 -0.95
N LEU A 9 -1.71 14.73 -2.08
CA LEU A 9 -3.15 14.93 -2.24
C LEU A 9 -3.96 14.04 -1.31
N PHE A 10 -3.56 12.78 -1.13
CA PHE A 10 -4.21 11.86 -0.20
C PHE A 10 -4.14 12.38 1.24
N GLU A 11 -2.97 12.84 1.67
CA GLU A 11 -2.80 13.48 2.98
C GLU A 11 -3.69 14.74 3.11
N ARG A 12 -3.68 15.62 2.09
CA ARG A 12 -4.49 16.85 2.11
C ARG A 12 -5.99 16.59 2.22
N HIS A 13 -6.49 15.55 1.56
CA HIS A 13 -7.90 15.17 1.58
C HIS A 13 -8.27 14.27 2.76
N GLY A 14 -7.29 13.82 3.57
CA GLY A 14 -7.53 12.90 4.69
C GLY A 14 -7.91 11.49 4.23
N VAL A 15 -7.39 11.05 3.08
CA VAL A 15 -7.63 9.71 2.53
C VAL A 15 -6.97 8.66 3.43
N ARG A 16 -7.74 7.63 3.79
CA ARG A 16 -7.22 6.40 4.41
C ARG A 16 -6.73 5.47 3.32
N TYR A 17 -5.42 5.23 3.31
CA TYR A 17 -4.75 4.32 2.40
C TYR A 17 -3.52 3.66 3.05
N LEU A 18 -3.06 2.54 2.51
CA LEU A 18 -1.81 1.90 2.89
C LEU A 18 -0.94 1.65 1.65
N ILE A 19 0.32 2.05 1.70
CA ILE A 19 1.33 1.59 0.74
C ILE A 19 1.58 0.11 1.02
N VAL A 20 1.32 -0.72 0.02
CA VAL A 20 1.51 -2.18 0.07
C VAL A 20 2.47 -2.63 -1.04
N GLY A 21 2.38 -3.90 -1.43
CA GLY A 21 2.98 -4.36 -2.68
C GLY A 21 4.51 -4.34 -2.70
N GLY A 22 5.09 -3.91 -3.83
CA GLY A 22 6.53 -3.93 -4.03
C GLY A 22 7.29 -2.87 -3.22
N MET A 23 6.71 -1.68 -3.10
CA MET A 23 7.29 -0.60 -2.30
C MET A 23 7.34 -0.95 -0.81
N ALA A 24 6.27 -1.53 -0.26
CA ALA A 24 6.26 -1.96 1.14
C ALA A 24 7.28 -3.09 1.41
N PHE A 25 7.51 -3.98 0.44
CA PHE A 25 8.56 -4.99 0.56
C PHE A 25 9.95 -4.35 0.68
N ILE A 26 10.25 -3.34 -0.15
CA ILE A 26 11.52 -2.61 -0.11
C ILE A 26 11.70 -1.94 1.25
N TYR A 27 10.64 -1.30 1.77
CA TYR A 27 10.64 -0.65 3.07
C TYR A 27 10.99 -1.61 4.21
N HIS A 28 10.43 -2.83 4.19
CA HIS A 28 10.60 -3.78 5.29
C HIS A 28 11.84 -4.66 5.21
N ALA A 29 12.26 -5.04 4.01
CA ALA A 29 13.20 -6.13 3.82
C ALA A 29 14.51 -5.74 3.13
N LYS A 30 14.48 -5.61 1.80
CA LYS A 30 15.68 -5.32 1.01
C LYS A 30 15.34 -4.60 -0.29
N PRO A 31 16.27 -3.79 -0.83
CA PRO A 31 16.09 -3.18 -2.14
C PRO A 31 15.79 -4.22 -3.21
N ARG A 32 14.79 -3.92 -4.05
CA ARG A 32 14.51 -4.62 -5.29
C ARG A 32 13.96 -3.67 -6.32
N TYR A 33 13.86 -4.14 -7.55
CA TYR A 33 13.27 -3.36 -8.61
C TYR A 33 11.72 -3.39 -8.52
N THR A 34 11.12 -2.21 -8.48
CA THR A 34 9.68 -1.97 -8.58
C THR A 34 9.49 -0.66 -9.33
N LYS A 35 8.43 -0.56 -10.14
CA LYS A 35 8.20 0.57 -11.08
C LYS A 35 6.81 1.18 -10.88
N ASP A 36 6.23 0.88 -9.75
CA ASP A 36 4.81 0.96 -9.43
C ASP A 36 4.67 1.17 -7.93
N ILE A 37 3.59 1.83 -7.54
CA ILE A 37 3.14 1.92 -6.16
C ILE A 37 1.73 1.34 -6.07
N ASP A 38 1.55 0.43 -5.11
CA ASP A 38 0.27 -0.20 -4.82
C ASP A 38 -0.32 0.49 -3.58
N LEU A 39 -1.50 1.10 -3.71
CA LEU A 39 -2.19 1.84 -2.66
C LEU A 39 -3.50 1.11 -2.32
N TRP A 40 -3.52 0.43 -1.17
CA TRP A 40 -4.74 -0.17 -0.63
C TRP A 40 -5.59 0.92 0.02
N ILE A 41 -6.81 1.09 -0.45
CA ILE A 41 -7.75 2.15 -0.08
C ILE A 41 -8.85 1.57 0.81
N ASP A 42 -9.24 2.30 1.86
CA ASP A 42 -10.42 1.94 2.64
C ASP A 42 -11.68 1.98 1.76
N ALA A 43 -12.43 0.87 1.71
CA ALA A 43 -13.63 0.72 0.90
C ALA A 43 -14.83 1.53 1.42
N ASP A 44 -14.71 2.15 2.60
CA ASP A 44 -15.71 3.08 3.14
C ASP A 44 -16.14 4.12 2.09
N PRO A 45 -17.45 4.29 1.81
CA PRO A 45 -17.95 5.21 0.80
C PRO A 45 -17.48 6.66 0.99
N ASP A 46 -17.34 7.13 2.22
CA ASP A 46 -16.84 8.48 2.50
C ASP A 46 -15.35 8.59 2.14
N ASN A 47 -14.57 7.53 2.39
CA ASN A 47 -13.17 7.48 1.98
C ASN A 47 -13.03 7.45 0.45
N VAL A 48 -13.85 6.65 -0.25
CA VAL A 48 -13.89 6.62 -1.72
C VAL A 48 -14.22 8.00 -2.30
N ARG A 49 -15.13 8.75 -1.67
CA ARG A 49 -15.43 10.14 -2.05
C ARG A 49 -14.19 11.05 -1.91
N LEU A 50 -13.45 10.94 -0.80
CA LEU A 50 -12.21 11.71 -0.59
C LEU A 50 -11.13 11.34 -1.61
N VAL A 51 -10.99 10.05 -1.94
CA VAL A 51 -10.08 9.59 -2.99
C VAL A 51 -10.45 10.19 -4.33
N ASN A 52 -11.73 10.19 -4.71
CA ASN A 52 -12.17 10.77 -5.98
C ASN A 52 -11.95 12.30 -6.03
N GLN A 53 -12.03 13.01 -4.90
CA GLN A 53 -11.63 14.41 -4.80
C GLN A 53 -10.12 14.58 -5.03
N ALA A 54 -9.30 13.75 -4.38
CA ALA A 54 -7.85 13.73 -4.58
C ALA A 54 -7.46 13.38 -6.03
N LEU A 55 -8.13 12.41 -6.65
CA LEU A 55 -7.92 12.01 -8.05
C LEU A 55 -8.29 13.13 -9.02
N THR A 56 -9.36 13.87 -8.74
CA THR A 56 -9.76 15.05 -9.52
C THR A 56 -8.67 16.13 -9.48
N ASP A 57 -8.16 16.45 -8.28
CA ASP A 57 -7.05 17.39 -8.12
C ASP A 57 -5.74 16.85 -8.73
N PHE A 58 -5.57 15.52 -8.70
CA PHE A 58 -4.50 14.80 -9.37
C PHE A 58 -4.64 14.87 -10.91
N GLY A 59 -5.74 15.37 -11.44
CA GLY A 59 -6.00 15.40 -12.88
C GLY A 59 -6.09 14.01 -13.49
N SER A 60 -6.53 13.02 -12.70
CA SER A 60 -6.81 11.68 -13.18
C SER A 60 -7.98 11.71 -14.18
N PRO A 61 -7.87 11.03 -15.34
CA PRO A 61 -8.99 10.90 -16.28
C PRO A 61 -10.08 9.95 -15.76
N GLU A 62 -9.72 9.10 -14.80
CA GLU A 62 -10.58 8.06 -14.24
C GLU A 62 -10.70 8.24 -12.72
N LEU A 63 -11.87 7.84 -12.20
CA LEU A 63 -12.20 7.88 -10.78
C LEU A 63 -12.56 6.47 -10.33
N MET A 64 -12.45 6.19 -9.03
CA MET A 64 -12.91 4.91 -8.51
C MET A 64 -14.43 4.84 -8.56
N SER A 65 -14.93 3.75 -9.12
CA SER A 65 -16.36 3.42 -9.14
C SER A 65 -16.80 2.90 -7.76
N PRO A 66 -17.85 3.46 -7.14
CA PRO A 66 -18.36 2.96 -5.87
C PRO A 66 -18.92 1.52 -5.98
N ASP A 67 -19.31 1.08 -7.17
CA ASP A 67 -20.03 -0.17 -7.40
C ASP A 67 -19.12 -1.39 -7.69
N THR A 68 -17.81 -1.19 -7.82
CA THR A 68 -16.85 -2.23 -8.25
C THR A 68 -15.65 -2.36 -7.30
N PRO A 69 -15.84 -2.73 -6.01
CA PRO A 69 -14.77 -2.77 -5.01
C PRO A 69 -13.56 -3.62 -5.42
N ASP A 70 -13.78 -4.66 -6.21
CA ASP A 70 -12.76 -5.61 -6.67
C ASP A 70 -11.89 -5.06 -7.82
N GLU A 71 -12.28 -3.93 -8.42
CA GLU A 71 -11.58 -3.30 -9.52
C GLU A 71 -10.33 -2.55 -9.04
N ILE A 72 -9.21 -2.79 -9.71
CA ILE A 72 -7.98 -2.03 -9.54
C ILE A 72 -8.00 -0.85 -10.51
N LEU A 73 -8.02 0.37 -9.97
CA LEU A 73 -7.85 1.57 -10.77
C LEU A 73 -6.36 1.82 -11.00
N GLN A 74 -5.91 1.67 -12.25
CA GLN A 74 -4.53 1.94 -12.65
C GLN A 74 -4.38 3.35 -13.21
N LEU A 75 -3.45 4.13 -12.67
CA LEU A 75 -3.07 5.43 -13.20
C LEU A 75 -1.68 5.37 -13.84
N GLY A 76 -1.59 5.90 -15.06
CA GLY A 76 -0.34 6.02 -15.79
C GLY A 76 0.26 4.68 -16.21
N VAL A 77 1.58 4.68 -16.43
CA VAL A 77 2.38 3.51 -16.83
C VAL A 77 3.71 3.53 -16.10
N ALA A 78 4.35 2.37 -16.01
CA ALA A 78 5.68 2.24 -15.43
C ALA A 78 6.69 3.19 -16.10
N PRO A 79 7.57 3.89 -15.36
CA PRO A 79 7.89 3.71 -13.93
C PRO A 79 7.05 4.52 -12.92
N ASN A 80 5.99 5.19 -13.38
CA ASN A 80 5.12 6.02 -12.54
C ASN A 80 3.69 5.44 -12.47
N ARG A 81 3.57 4.11 -12.45
CA ARG A 81 2.27 3.44 -12.36
C ARG A 81 1.76 3.47 -10.93
N ILE A 82 0.51 3.87 -10.72
CA ILE A 82 -0.14 3.85 -9.41
C ILE A 82 -1.33 2.90 -9.52
N ASP A 83 -1.35 1.86 -8.70
CA ASP A 83 -2.43 0.88 -8.64
C ASP A 83 -3.23 1.15 -7.35
N LEU A 84 -4.51 1.53 -7.49
CA LEU A 84 -5.43 1.73 -6.37
C LEU A 84 -6.31 0.48 -6.23
N LEU A 85 -6.25 -0.16 -5.08
CA LEU A 85 -6.96 -1.40 -4.75
C LEU A 85 -7.83 -1.17 -3.53
N ARG A 86 -9.03 -1.76 -3.48
CA ARG A 86 -9.89 -1.74 -2.28
C ARG A 86 -10.04 -3.10 -1.64
N ASP A 87 -10.03 -4.16 -2.45
CA ASP A 87 -10.00 -5.53 -1.96
C ASP A 87 -8.56 -6.06 -1.93
N VAL A 88 -8.16 -6.55 -0.76
CA VAL A 88 -6.89 -7.24 -0.56
C VAL A 88 -7.18 -8.50 0.23
N VAL A 89 -6.79 -9.63 -0.36
CA VAL A 89 -7.03 -10.95 0.20
C VAL A 89 -6.51 -11.05 1.63
N SER A 90 -7.28 -11.72 2.48
CA SER A 90 -6.90 -12.22 3.82
C SER A 90 -6.73 -11.18 4.93
N LEU A 91 -6.99 -9.89 4.69
CA LEU A 91 -6.86 -8.90 5.76
C LEU A 91 -7.91 -7.80 5.67
N GLU A 92 -8.53 -7.47 6.80
CA GLU A 92 -9.46 -6.35 6.90
C GLU A 92 -8.70 -5.01 6.94
N PHE A 93 -9.13 -4.05 6.12
CA PHE A 93 -8.46 -2.73 6.04
C PHE A 93 -8.40 -2.05 7.41
N SER A 94 -9.49 -2.10 8.18
CA SER A 94 -9.57 -1.46 9.49
C SER A 94 -8.51 -1.99 10.49
N GLU A 95 -8.24 -3.29 10.47
CA GLU A 95 -7.22 -3.93 11.31
C GLU A 95 -5.80 -3.58 10.86
N ALA A 96 -5.56 -3.55 9.54
CA ALA A 96 -4.30 -3.10 8.96
C ALA A 96 -4.03 -1.62 9.26
N TRP A 97 -5.06 -0.78 9.18
CA TRP A 97 -4.99 0.66 9.41
C TRP A 97 -4.59 1.01 10.84
N LEU A 98 -5.06 0.25 11.83
CA LEU A 98 -4.68 0.44 13.24
C LEU A 98 -3.20 0.12 13.50
N ARG A 99 -2.62 -0.82 12.73
CA ARG A 99 -1.21 -1.24 12.86
C ARG A 99 -0.26 -0.50 11.92
N ARG A 100 -0.77 0.39 11.08
CA ARG A 100 0.02 1.06 10.03
C ARG A 100 1.25 1.76 10.59
N ILE A 101 2.27 1.85 9.76
CA ILE A 101 3.49 2.59 10.06
C ILE A 101 3.40 3.94 9.36
N GLN A 102 3.49 5.02 10.14
CA GLN A 102 3.58 6.37 9.59
C GLN A 102 5.04 6.73 9.38
N ALA A 103 5.46 6.80 8.12
CA ALA A 103 6.82 7.13 7.73
C ALA A 103 6.81 7.84 6.37
N PRO A 104 7.72 8.77 6.11
CA PRO A 104 7.70 9.52 4.86
C PRO A 104 8.05 8.65 3.64
N TYR A 105 7.36 8.88 2.52
CA TYR A 105 7.83 8.51 1.19
C TYR A 105 8.52 9.74 0.58
N GLY A 106 9.85 9.69 0.47
CA GLY A 106 10.63 10.85 0.07
C GLY A 106 10.41 12.02 1.04
N ARG A 107 9.73 13.07 0.58
CA ARG A 107 9.41 14.27 1.40
C ARG A 107 7.98 14.29 1.96
N VAL A 108 7.12 13.35 1.58
CA VAL A 108 5.69 13.39 1.90
C VAL A 108 5.37 12.39 3.03
N PRO A 109 4.59 12.75 4.06
CA PRO A 109 4.07 11.79 5.02
C PRO A 109 3.33 10.65 4.31
N ALA A 110 3.54 9.41 4.74
CA ALA A 110 2.85 8.29 4.15
C ALA A 110 2.47 7.22 5.17
N ASN A 111 1.46 6.44 4.81
CA ASN A 111 0.94 5.34 5.60
C ASN A 111 1.36 4.03 4.95
N TRP A 112 2.16 3.24 5.65
CA TRP A 112 2.68 1.95 5.18
C TRP A 112 1.99 0.82 5.92
N ILE A 113 1.75 -0.29 5.24
CA ILE A 113 1.37 -1.53 5.93
C ILE A 113 2.51 -2.01 6.84
N ASP A 114 2.17 -2.63 7.97
CA ASP A 114 3.13 -3.25 8.85
C ASP A 114 3.73 -4.54 8.27
N LEU A 115 4.75 -5.07 8.94
CA LEU A 115 5.46 -6.27 8.49
C LEU A 115 4.54 -7.50 8.48
N GLU A 116 3.71 -7.67 9.52
CA GLU A 116 2.83 -8.82 9.62
C GLU A 116 1.73 -8.76 8.57
N GLY A 117 1.08 -7.61 8.38
CA GLY A 117 0.06 -7.43 7.34
C GLY A 117 0.61 -7.68 5.94
N LEU A 118 1.81 -7.18 5.62
CA LEU A 118 2.42 -7.45 4.32
C LEU A 118 2.73 -8.94 4.13
N LEU A 119 3.25 -9.60 5.18
CA LEU A 119 3.56 -11.02 5.14
C LEU A 119 2.30 -11.87 4.92
N GLU A 120 1.19 -11.52 5.56
CA GLU A 120 -0.11 -12.16 5.42
C GLU A 120 -0.60 -12.09 3.97
N ILE A 121 -0.68 -10.87 3.41
CA ILE A 121 -1.08 -10.65 2.02
C ILE A 121 -0.21 -11.46 1.05
N LYS A 122 1.12 -11.41 1.20
CA LYS A 122 2.05 -12.12 0.30
C LYS A 122 1.94 -13.64 0.45
N SER A 123 1.61 -14.14 1.64
CA SER A 123 1.45 -15.57 1.90
C SER A 123 0.15 -16.12 1.32
N ALA A 124 -0.89 -15.30 1.22
CA ALA A 124 -2.20 -15.70 0.72
C ALA A 124 -2.29 -15.78 -0.81
N ILE A 125 -1.42 -15.06 -1.53
CA ILE A 125 -1.44 -15.05 -3.00
C ILE A 125 -0.55 -16.15 -3.57
N ASP A 126 -1.14 -17.09 -4.30
CA ASP A 126 -0.41 -18.17 -4.97
C ASP A 126 0.31 -17.67 -6.23
N HIS A 127 1.44 -16.99 -6.03
CA HIS A 127 2.31 -16.52 -7.09
C HIS A 127 3.78 -16.64 -6.66
N PRO A 128 4.70 -17.14 -7.52
CA PRO A 128 6.08 -17.44 -7.13
C PRO A 128 6.82 -16.24 -6.51
N ARG A 129 6.61 -15.04 -7.05
CA ARG A 129 7.20 -13.81 -6.48
C ARG A 129 6.66 -13.49 -5.08
N HIS A 130 5.37 -13.72 -4.83
CA HIS A 130 4.77 -13.43 -3.52
C HIS A 130 5.22 -14.45 -2.48
N GLN A 131 5.39 -15.71 -2.87
CA GLN A 131 5.97 -16.75 -2.01
C GLN A 131 7.42 -16.44 -1.62
N GLU A 132 8.25 -15.94 -2.56
CA GLU A 132 9.61 -15.51 -2.26
C GLU A 132 9.63 -14.24 -1.38
N ASP A 133 8.78 -13.24 -1.69
CA ASP A 133 8.64 -12.04 -0.84
C ASP A 133 8.25 -12.46 0.59
N ALA A 134 7.28 -13.36 0.76
CA ALA A 134 6.85 -13.87 2.06
C ALA A 134 7.98 -14.61 2.80
N ARG A 135 8.78 -15.43 2.10
CA ARG A 135 9.94 -16.11 2.69
C ARG A 135 10.95 -15.10 3.26
N VAL A 136 11.26 -14.04 2.52
CA VAL A 136 12.18 -12.99 2.98
C VAL A 136 11.60 -12.22 4.16
N LEU A 137 10.32 -11.86 4.11
CA LEU A 137 9.65 -11.13 5.19
C LEU A 137 9.62 -11.95 6.50
N ARG A 138 9.43 -13.29 6.42
CA ARG A 138 9.55 -14.18 7.60
C ARG A 138 10.94 -14.12 8.24
N ALA A 139 12.00 -14.16 7.43
CA ALA A 139 13.36 -14.06 7.95
C ALA A 139 13.64 -12.69 8.62
N VAL A 140 13.09 -11.61 8.07
CA VAL A 140 13.16 -10.26 8.68
C VAL A 140 12.44 -10.26 10.02
N ARG A 141 11.23 -10.83 10.10
CA ARG A 141 10.46 -10.93 11.33
C ARG A 141 11.20 -11.68 12.42
N GLU A 142 11.76 -12.84 12.10
CA GLU A 142 12.55 -13.66 13.02
C GLU A 142 13.77 -12.88 13.54
N SER A 143 14.46 -12.16 12.65
CA SER A 143 15.62 -11.34 13.03
C SER A 143 15.25 -10.20 13.98
N ARG A 144 14.10 -9.55 13.77
CA ARG A 144 13.58 -8.49 14.65
C ARG A 144 13.15 -9.05 16.01
N GLY A 145 12.53 -10.23 16.05
CA GLY A 145 12.14 -10.90 17.28
C GLY A 145 13.33 -11.31 18.16
N VAL A 146 14.44 -11.74 17.55
CA VAL A 146 15.68 -12.07 18.29
C VAL A 146 16.36 -10.82 18.85
N ALA A 147 16.26 -9.68 18.18
CA ALA A 147 16.84 -8.41 18.66
C ALA A 147 16.07 -7.81 19.85
N GLY A 148 14.74 -7.99 19.91
CA GLY A 148 13.89 -7.48 21.01
C GLY A 148 13.85 -8.35 22.28
N GLY A 149 14.46 -9.55 22.26
CA GLY A 149 14.56 -10.45 23.42
C GLY A 149 15.87 -10.33 24.21
N LYS A 150 16.68 -9.33 23.91
CA LYS A 150 17.93 -9.00 24.62
C LYS A 150 17.82 -7.64 25.31
N GLU A 151 16.86 -7.49 26.20
CA GLU A 151 16.82 -6.41 27.20
C GLU A 151 16.46 -6.98 28.57
#